data_AF-A0AAE3JFC9-F1
#
_entry.id   AF-A0AAE3JFC9-F1
#
_cell.length_a   1.000
_cell.length_b   1.000
_cell.length_c   1.000
_cell.angle_alpha   90.00
_cell.angle_beta   90.00
_cell.angle_gamma   90.00
#
_symmetry.space_group_name_H-M   'P 1'
#
loop_
_entity.id
_entity.type
_entity.pdbx_description
1 polymer ?
#
loop_
_entity_poly.entity_id
_entity_poly.type
_entity_poly.pdbx_seq_one_letter_code
_entity_poly.pdbx_strand_id
1 'polypeptide(L)'
;MFRINHNDAIELEHQVRRLYGCDRGGVSGMADADYFEGHPIQAAVLVVSYIHANHRESGPYQFDEFLNKYETIFEYPDENNAADEVRNYIDELSSIVEQYI
;
A
#
# COMPACT_ATOMS: atom_id res chain seq x y z
N MET A 1 13.77 7.96 4.63
CA MET A 1 12.58 7.13 4.41
C MET A 1 13.07 5.76 3.96
N PHE A 2 12.51 4.70 4.53
CA PHE A 2 12.87 3.33 4.17
C PHE A 2 12.57 3.06 2.68
N ARG A 3 13.47 2.37 1.99
CA ARG A 3 13.32 2.03 0.56
C ARG A 3 13.16 0.53 0.41
N ILE A 4 12.06 0.10 -0.21
CA ILE A 4 11.84 -1.31 -0.58
C ILE A 4 12.56 -1.64 -1.89
N ASN A 5 12.70 -2.92 -2.22
CA ASN A 5 13.26 -3.30 -3.51
C ASN A 5 12.25 -3.06 -4.66
N HIS A 6 12.75 -2.96 -5.89
CA HIS A 6 11.90 -2.67 -7.05
C HIS A 6 10.81 -3.72 -7.31
N ASN A 7 11.11 -5.00 -7.07
CA ASN A 7 10.14 -6.07 -7.31
C ASN A 7 8.96 -6.00 -6.34
N ASP A 8 9.23 -5.70 -5.07
CA ASP A 8 8.23 -5.44 -4.05
C ASP A 8 7.36 -4.23 -4.44
N ALA A 9 7.99 -3.17 -4.97
CA ALA A 9 7.28 -1.99 -5.44
C ALA A 9 6.40 -2.27 -6.67
N ILE A 10 6.83 -3.15 -7.58
CA ILE A 10 6.01 -3.64 -8.70
C ILE A 10 4.79 -4.41 -8.17
N GLU A 11 4.93 -5.22 -7.12
CA GLU A 11 3.78 -5.92 -6.52
C GLU A 11 2.77 -4.91 -5.95
N LEU A 12 3.24 -3.87 -5.24
CA LEU A 12 2.37 -2.78 -4.77
C LEU A 12 1.67 -2.05 -5.93
N GLU A 13 2.40 -1.73 -7.00
CA GLU A 13 1.82 -1.13 -8.22
C GLU A 13 0.72 -2.01 -8.79
N HIS A 14 0.96 -3.32 -8.88
CA HIS A 14 0.00 -4.27 -9.38
C HIS A 14 -1.27 -4.31 -8.52
N GLN A 15 -1.16 -4.29 -7.18
CA GLN A 15 -2.32 -4.25 -6.30
C GLN A 15 -3.16 -2.98 -6.49
N VAL A 16 -2.52 -1.80 -6.53
CA VAL A 16 -3.21 -0.52 -6.77
C VAL A 16 -3.90 -0.54 -8.13
N ARG A 17 -3.21 -0.98 -9.17
CA ARG A 17 -3.75 -1.05 -10.54
C ARG A 17 -4.95 -1.97 -10.65
N ARG A 18 -4.91 -3.13 -10.00
CA ARG A 18 -6.04 -4.08 -9.95
C ARG A 18 -7.26 -3.44 -9.30
N LEU A 19 -7.07 -2.79 -8.14
CA LEU A 19 -8.17 -2.19 -7.41
C LEU A 19 -8.82 -1.04 -8.19
N TYR A 20 -8.01 -0.18 -8.81
CA TYR A 20 -8.49 0.98 -9.59
C TYR A 20 -8.92 0.62 -11.02
N GLY A 21 -8.64 -0.60 -11.49
CA GLY A 21 -8.90 -1.01 -12.87
C GLY A 21 -8.11 -0.19 -13.89
N CYS A 22 -6.84 0.11 -13.62
CA CYS A 22 -6.02 1.00 -14.44
C CYS A 22 -4.68 0.38 -14.88
N ASP A 23 -4.07 0.97 -15.92
CA ASP A 23 -2.75 0.61 -16.39
C ASP A 23 -1.63 1.30 -15.58
N ARG A 24 -0.37 1.00 -15.91
CA ARG A 24 0.81 1.63 -15.29
C ARG A 24 0.74 3.15 -15.42
N GLY A 25 1.01 3.87 -14.34
CA GLY A 25 0.87 5.33 -14.27
C GLY A 25 -0.59 5.79 -14.17
N GLY A 26 -1.53 4.89 -13.88
CA GLY A 26 -2.89 5.24 -13.50
C GLY A 26 -2.96 6.08 -12.23
N VAL A 27 -4.16 6.57 -11.89
CA VAL A 27 -4.38 7.44 -10.72
C VAL A 27 -3.49 8.69 -10.79
N SER A 28 -3.52 9.38 -11.94
CA SER A 28 -2.71 10.59 -12.20
C SER A 28 -1.19 10.37 -12.06
N GLY A 29 -0.69 9.18 -12.42
CA GLY A 29 0.73 8.83 -12.30
C GLY A 29 1.12 8.25 -10.93
N MET A 30 0.19 8.09 -10.00
CA MET A 30 0.50 7.61 -8.65
C MET A 30 0.62 6.09 -8.54
N ALA A 31 -0.01 5.34 -9.44
CA ALA A 31 0.20 3.89 -9.54
C ALA A 31 1.52 3.60 -10.28
N ASP A 32 2.63 3.80 -9.58
CA ASP A 32 4.00 3.71 -10.12
C ASP A 32 4.97 3.08 -9.11
N ALA A 33 5.58 1.95 -9.49
CA ALA A 33 6.58 1.26 -8.69
C ALA A 33 7.78 2.15 -8.34
N ASP A 34 8.22 3.03 -9.27
CA ASP A 34 9.38 3.90 -9.02
C ASP A 34 9.11 4.88 -7.86
N TYR A 35 7.85 5.29 -7.68
CA TYR A 35 7.43 6.11 -6.55
C TYR A 35 7.30 5.30 -5.26
N PHE A 36 6.69 4.11 -5.33
CA PHE A 36 6.48 3.25 -4.16
C PHE A 36 7.76 2.69 -3.57
N GLU A 37 8.83 2.55 -4.35
CA GLU A 37 10.13 2.16 -3.79
C GLU A 37 10.56 3.05 -2.63
N GLY A 38 10.44 4.37 -2.78
CA GLY A 38 10.81 5.33 -1.75
C GLY A 38 9.67 5.70 -0.80
N HIS A 39 8.43 5.36 -1.16
CA HIS A 39 7.21 5.74 -0.44
C HIS A 39 6.23 4.55 -0.35
N PRO A 40 6.62 3.42 0.26
CA PRO A 40 5.83 2.18 0.22
C PRO A 40 4.42 2.35 0.80
N ILE A 41 4.27 3.18 1.84
CA ILE A 41 2.98 3.46 2.48
C ILE A 41 1.95 4.12 1.54
N GLN A 42 2.41 4.78 0.46
CA GLN A 42 1.50 5.44 -0.49
C GLN A 42 0.62 4.45 -1.23
N ALA A 43 1.06 3.21 -1.44
CA ALA A 43 0.20 2.17 -2.00
C ALA A 43 -1.01 1.89 -1.09
N ALA A 44 -0.80 1.77 0.22
CA ALA A 44 -1.88 1.63 1.21
C ALA A 44 -2.81 2.84 1.23
N VAL A 45 -2.26 4.06 1.21
CA VAL A 45 -3.05 5.31 1.16
C VAL A 45 -3.96 5.32 -0.06
N LEU A 46 -3.46 4.95 -1.24
CA LEU A 46 -4.27 4.87 -2.46
C LEU A 46 -5.37 3.80 -2.37
N VAL A 47 -5.06 2.62 -1.81
CA VAL A 47 -6.03 1.54 -1.61
C VAL A 47 -7.16 1.98 -0.67
N VAL A 48 -6.82 2.52 0.50
CA VAL A 48 -7.81 2.99 1.47
C VAL A 48 -8.61 4.17 0.92
N SER A 49 -7.96 5.11 0.24
CA SER A 49 -8.64 6.26 -0.39
C SER A 49 -9.68 5.79 -1.42
N TYR A 50 -9.37 4.77 -2.22
CA TYR A 50 -10.33 4.17 -3.15
C TYR A 50 -11.53 3.59 -2.42
N ILE A 51 -11.29 2.76 -1.40
CA ILE A 51 -12.34 2.09 -0.63
C ILE A 51 -13.26 3.12 0.03
N HIS A 52 -12.67 4.15 0.65
CA HIS A 52 -13.37 5.25 1.29
C HIS A 52 -14.20 6.06 0.28
N ALA A 53 -13.59 6.49 -0.83
CA ALA A 53 -14.25 7.28 -1.86
C ALA A 53 -15.43 6.54 -2.52
N ASN A 54 -15.42 5.21 -2.50
CA ASN A 54 -16.51 4.37 -3.01
C ASN A 54 -17.51 3.93 -1.91
N HIS A 55 -17.37 4.42 -0.67
CA HIS A 55 -18.23 4.07 0.48
C HIS A 55 -18.31 2.56 0.76
N ARG A 56 -17.19 1.84 0.60
CA ARG A 56 -17.13 0.36 0.76
C ARG A 56 -16.52 -0.08 2.10
N GLU A 57 -16.03 0.85 2.91
CA GLU A 57 -15.55 0.54 4.26
C GLU A 57 -16.69 0.19 5.22
N SER A 58 -16.42 -0.68 6.19
CA SER A 58 -17.36 -1.08 7.24
C SER A 58 -17.44 -0.07 8.38
N GLY A 59 -16.50 0.88 8.45
CA GLY A 59 -16.49 1.96 9.42
C GLY A 59 -15.27 2.88 9.25
N PRO A 60 -15.27 4.05 9.90
CA PRO A 60 -14.27 5.10 9.69
C PRO A 60 -12.85 4.74 10.14
N TYR A 61 -12.69 3.68 10.94
CA TYR A 61 -11.41 3.25 11.51
C TYR A 61 -10.99 1.85 11.04
N GLN A 62 -11.63 1.31 10.00
CA GLN A 62 -11.41 -0.07 9.54
C GLN A 62 -9.92 -0.37 9.25
N PHE A 63 -9.17 0.63 8.76
CA PHE A 63 -7.80 0.45 8.32
C PHE A 63 -6.76 1.16 9.21
N ASP A 64 -7.18 1.75 10.33
CA ASP A 64 -6.29 2.55 11.20
C ASP A 64 -5.11 1.73 11.73
N GLU A 65 -5.37 0.51 12.21
CA GLU A 65 -4.32 -0.36 12.75
C GLU A 65 -3.30 -0.75 11.67
N PHE A 66 -3.78 -1.11 10.48
CA PHE A 66 -2.93 -1.44 9.34
C PHE A 66 -2.06 -0.25 8.91
N LEU A 67 -2.67 0.92 8.73
CA LEU A 67 -1.97 2.14 8.32
C LEU A 67 -0.93 2.55 9.37
N ASN A 68 -1.33 2.62 10.64
CA ASN A 68 -0.45 3.04 11.73
C ASN A 68 0.75 2.08 11.90
N LYS A 69 0.51 0.76 11.84
CA LYS A 69 1.55 -0.27 11.93
C LYS A 69 2.63 -0.04 10.86
N TYR A 70 2.24 0.02 9.58
CA TYR A 70 3.22 0.10 8.50
C TYR A 70 3.81 1.50 8.31
N GLU A 71 3.07 2.56 8.63
CA GLU A 71 3.63 3.91 8.71
C GLU A 71 4.75 3.97 9.76
N THR A 72 4.50 3.44 10.96
CA THR A 72 5.50 3.37 12.04
C THR A 72 6.72 2.54 11.63
N ILE A 73 6.51 1.36 11.03
CA ILE A 73 7.60 0.49 10.57
C ILE A 73 8.49 1.21 9.54
N PHE A 74 7.89 1.90 8.56
CA PHE A 74 8.65 2.57 7.50
C PHE A 74 9.24 3.93 7.91
N GLU A 75 8.68 4.58 8.93
CA GLU A 75 9.24 5.80 9.54
C GLU A 75 10.45 5.49 10.42
N TYR A 76 10.39 4.41 11.20
CA TYR A 76 11.45 3.97 12.14
C TYR A 76 11.99 2.58 11.77
N PRO A 77 12.70 2.44 10.63
CA PRO A 77 13.02 1.14 10.05
C PRO A 77 13.99 0.29 10.88
N ASP A 78 14.94 0.93 11.58
CA ASP A 78 15.93 0.24 12.41
C ASP A 78 15.31 -0.33 13.70
N GLU A 79 14.29 0.34 14.25
CA GLU A 79 13.60 -0.08 15.47
C GLU A 79 12.60 -1.22 15.21
N ASN A 80 12.14 -1.33 13.97
CA ASN A 80 11.03 -2.20 13.58
C ASN A 80 11.41 -3.28 12.55
N ASN A 81 12.69 -3.45 12.23
CA ASN A 81 13.17 -4.41 11.23
C ASN A 81 12.40 -4.32 9.90
N ALA A 82 12.24 -3.10 9.36
CA ALA A 82 11.36 -2.85 8.23
C ALA A 82 11.59 -3.77 7.01
N ALA A 83 12.83 -4.22 6.79
CA ALA A 83 13.17 -5.17 5.74
C ALA A 83 12.45 -6.53 5.87
N ASP A 84 12.28 -7.03 7.09
CA ASP A 84 11.60 -8.31 7.36
C ASP A 84 10.07 -8.16 7.27
N GLU A 85 9.56 -6.94 7.44
CA GLU A 85 8.14 -6.63 7.42
C GLU A 85 7.57 -6.29 6.03
N VAL A 86 8.42 -6.08 5.01
CA VAL A 86 7.96 -5.73 3.65
C VAL A 86 7.03 -6.80 3.08
N ARG A 87 7.36 -8.08 3.27
CA ARG A 87 6.50 -9.17 2.77
C ARG A 87 5.15 -9.19 3.49
N ASN A 88 5.16 -9.04 4.82
CA ASN A 88 3.94 -8.96 5.61
C ASN A 88 3.06 -7.79 5.13
N TYR A 89 3.67 -6.62 4.87
CA TYR A 89 2.96 -5.45 4.34
C TYR A 89 2.24 -5.75 3.02
N ILE A 90 2.96 -6.35 2.06
CA ILE A 90 2.40 -6.66 0.74
C ILE A 90 1.29 -7.71 0.86
N ASP A 91 1.47 -8.74 1.69
CA ASP A 91 0.49 -9.80 1.89
C ASP A 91 -0.79 -9.29 2.58
N GLU A 92 -0.66 -8.45 3.60
CA GLU A 92 -1.78 -7.80 4.27
C GLU A 92 -2.51 -6.83 3.32
N LEU A 93 -1.78 -6.00 2.57
CA LEU A 93 -2.37 -5.09 1.58
C LEU A 93 -3.09 -5.87 0.46
N SER A 94 -2.49 -6.94 -0.04
CA SER A 94 -3.11 -7.81 -1.05
C SER A 94 -4.39 -8.44 -0.50
N SER A 95 -4.38 -8.89 0.75
CA SER A 95 -5.56 -9.46 1.41
C SER A 95 -6.69 -8.44 1.59
N ILE A 96 -6.35 -7.16 1.79
CA ILE A 96 -7.33 -6.06 1.76
C ILE A 96 -7.87 -5.92 0.34
N VAL A 97 -7.01 -5.77 -0.67
CA VAL A 97 -7.44 -5.56 -2.08
C VAL A 97 -8.36 -6.68 -2.58
N GLU A 98 -8.07 -7.94 -2.27
CA GLU A 98 -8.89 -9.10 -2.66
C GLU A 98 -10.34 -9.02 -2.12
N GLN A 99 -10.60 -8.32 -1.03
CA GLN A 99 -11.96 -8.13 -0.50
C GLN A 99 -12.78 -7.12 -1.32
N TYR A 100 -12.14 -6.33 -2.18
CA TYR A 100 -12.74 -5.20 -2.88
C TYR A 100 -12.74 -5.31 -4.41
N ILE A 101 -12.23 -6.40 -4.97
CA ILE A 101 -12.23 -6.67 -6.42
C ILE A 101 -13.29 -7.72 -6.82
#